data_AF-A0A3M2B1Y4-F1
#
_entry.id   AF-A0A3M2B1Y4-F1
#
_cell.length_a   1.000
_cell.length_b   1.000
_cell.length_c   1.000
_cell.angle_alpha   90.00
_cell.angle_beta   90.00
_cell.angle_gamma   90.00
#
_symmetry.space_group_name_H-M   'P 1'
#
loop_
_entity.id
_entity.type
_entity.pdbx_description
1 polymer ?
#
loop_
_entity_poly.entity_id
_entity_poly.type
_entity_poly.pdbx_seq_one_letter_code
_entity_poly.pdbx_strand_id
1 'polypeptide(L)'
;MASVVNIAATTRVAASQEPFPFFDAPFFRRFFGEEFQRRFRRSPSRREYGLGSGVIVRPDGYIVTNNHVVEQAEELTVLLGDKRKFSARLIGTDPKTDLAVIKIDATNLPTLPWGDSSALQVGEVVLAV
;
A
#
# COMPACT_ATOMS: atom_id res chain seq x y z
N MET A 1 -2.58 -13.66 -15.22
CA MET A 1 -1.47 -14.42 -14.58
C MET A 1 -1.85 -14.72 -13.15
N ALA A 2 -1.59 -15.92 -12.65
CA ALA A 2 -2.17 -16.38 -11.39
C ALA A 2 -1.34 -15.99 -10.15
N SER A 3 -0.02 -15.84 -10.30
CA SER A 3 0.95 -15.57 -9.24
C SER A 3 1.22 -14.08 -8.98
N VAL A 4 0.83 -13.20 -9.91
CA VAL A 4 0.98 -11.75 -9.77
C VAL A 4 -0.23 -11.20 -9.00
N VAL A 5 0.04 -10.34 -8.02
CA VAL A 5 -0.96 -9.81 -7.10
C VAL A 5 -0.91 -8.29 -7.04
N ASN A 6 -2.05 -7.67 -6.71
CA ASN A 6 -2.10 -6.25 -6.39
C ASN A 6 -1.96 -6.07 -4.89
N ILE A 7 -1.19 -5.06 -4.49
CA ILE A 7 -0.95 -4.68 -3.10
C ILE A 7 -1.54 -3.29 -2.89
N ALA A 8 -2.42 -3.19 -1.91
CA ALA A 8 -2.93 -1.93 -1.40
C ALA A 8 -2.32 -1.67 -0.02
N ALA A 9 -1.49 -0.64 0.06
CA ALA A 9 -0.91 -0.11 1.27
C ALA A 9 -1.76 1.06 1.75
N THR A 10 -2.30 0.99 2.97
CA THR A 10 -3.05 2.11 3.54
C THR A 10 -2.23 2.76 4.64
N THR A 11 -2.09 4.08 4.56
CA THR A 11 -1.45 4.90 5.59
C THR A 11 -2.49 5.85 6.16
N ARG A 12 -2.57 6.00 7.49
CA ARG A 12 -3.36 7.08 8.07
C ARG A 12 -2.48 8.30 8.12
N VAL A 13 -2.76 9.24 7.24
CA VAL A 13 -2.22 10.58 7.43
C VAL A 13 -2.97 11.17 8.60
N ALA A 14 -2.26 11.42 9.70
CA ALA A 14 -2.77 12.25 10.77
C ALA A 14 -3.23 13.56 10.12
N ALA A 15 -4.53 13.86 10.20
CA ALA A 15 -5.04 15.13 9.71
C ALA A 15 -4.27 16.21 10.46
N SER A 16 -3.38 16.92 9.77
CA SER A 16 -2.70 18.09 10.31
C SER A 16 -3.79 19.11 10.62
N GLN A 17 -4.25 19.12 11.88
CA GLN A 17 -5.05 20.18 12.44
C GLN A 17 -4.13 21.38 12.68
N GLU A 18 -3.66 21.99 11.61
CA GLU A 18 -3.41 23.43 11.66
C GLU A 18 -4.77 24.06 11.37
N PRO A 19 -5.55 24.47 12.38
CA PRO A 19 -6.71 25.31 12.12
C PRO A 19 -6.17 26.51 11.36
N PHE A 20 -6.57 26.68 10.08
CA PHE A 20 -6.17 27.87 9.34
C PHE A 20 -6.50 29.08 10.22
N PRO A 21 -5.52 29.93 10.60
CA PRO A 21 -5.72 30.97 11.61
C PRO A 21 -6.89 31.91 11.30
N PHE A 22 -7.26 31.97 10.01
CA PHE A 22 -8.41 32.69 9.49
C PHE A 22 -9.77 32.21 10.05
N PHE A 23 -9.93 30.91 10.36
CA PHE A 23 -11.19 30.38 10.88
C PHE A 23 -11.46 30.74 12.35
N ASP A 24 -10.41 31.06 13.12
CA ASP A 24 -10.53 31.53 14.50
C ASP A 24 -10.62 33.07 14.60
N ALA A 25 -10.59 33.78 13.47
CA ALA A 25 -10.70 35.24 13.43
C ALA A 25 -12.06 35.72 13.97
N PRO A 26 -12.10 36.77 14.81
CA PRO A 26 -13.34 37.30 15.39
C PRO A 26 -14.39 37.72 14.34
N PHE A 27 -13.93 38.19 13.18
CA PHE A 27 -14.78 38.55 12.05
C PHE A 27 -15.51 37.33 11.46
N PHE A 28 -14.79 36.24 11.20
CA PHE A 28 -15.34 35.04 10.58
C PHE A 28 -16.33 34.31 11.50
N ARG A 29 -16.03 34.26 12.82
CA ARG A 29 -16.92 33.68 13.85
C ARG A 29 -18.26 34.40 13.94
N ARG A 30 -18.27 35.74 13.78
CA ARG A 30 -19.49 36.54 13.77
C ARG A 30 -20.34 36.33 12.52
N PHE A 31 -19.70 36.04 11.38
CA PHE A 31 -20.39 35.93 10.09
C PHE A 31 -20.99 34.53 9.84
N PHE A 32 -20.24 33.45 10.13
CA PHE A 32 -20.67 32.07 9.83
C PHE A 32 -21.15 31.26 11.05
N GLY A 33 -20.97 31.79 12.27
CA GLY A 33 -21.43 31.18 13.51
C GLY A 33 -20.58 29.99 14.00
N GLU A 34 -20.80 29.57 15.25
CA GLU A 34 -20.06 28.46 15.88
C GLU A 34 -20.39 27.08 15.29
N GLU A 35 -21.60 26.89 14.73
CA GLU A 35 -21.99 25.61 14.13
C GLU A 35 -21.14 25.27 12.90
N PHE A 36 -20.79 26.28 12.10
CA PHE A 36 -19.90 26.12 10.94
C PHE A 36 -18.51 25.65 11.39
N GLN A 37 -17.95 26.24 12.45
CA GLN A 37 -16.66 25.83 13.02
C GLN A 37 -16.67 24.38 13.51
N ARG A 38 -17.75 23.94 14.18
CA ARG A 38 -17.88 22.55 14.68
C ARG A 38 -17.94 21.52 13.54
N ARG A 39 -18.53 21.88 12.39
CA ARG A 39 -18.61 21.00 11.22
C ARG A 39 -17.27 20.86 10.49
N PHE A 40 -16.49 21.95 10.40
CA PHE A 40 -15.17 21.97 9.75
C PHE A 40 -14.02 21.44 10.62
N ARG A 41 -14.17 21.44 11.96
CA ARG A 41 -13.20 20.81 12.87
C ARG A 41 -13.23 19.27 12.86
N ARG A 42 -14.28 18.65 12.29
CA ARG A 42 -14.29 17.22 11.97
C ARG A 42 -13.66 16.99 10.60
N SER A 43 -12.35 17.22 10.51
CA SER A 43 -11.61 16.77 9.33
C SER A 43 -11.49 15.24 9.44
N PRO A 44 -12.10 14.44 8.53
CA PRO A 44 -11.88 13.00 8.54
C PRO A 44 -10.39 12.75 8.32
N SER A 45 -9.82 11.80 9.07
CA SER A 45 -8.47 11.29 8.80
C SER A 45 -8.38 10.94 7.31
N ARG A 46 -7.49 11.59 6.57
CA ARG A 46 -7.29 11.27 5.16
C ARG A 46 -6.50 9.96 5.13
N ARG A 47 -7.11 8.89 4.64
CA ARG A 47 -6.40 7.66 4.30
C ARG A 47 -5.74 7.87 2.95
N GLU A 48 -4.43 7.71 2.89
CA GLU A 48 -3.71 7.62 1.64
C GLU A 48 -3.56 6.15 1.27
N TYR A 49 -3.75 5.86 -0.02
CA TYR A 49 -3.66 4.52 -0.58
C TYR A 49 -2.44 4.47 -1.49
N GLY A 50 -1.42 3.73 -1.08
CA GLY A 50 -0.35 3.26 -1.95
C GLY A 50 -0.83 2.03 -2.71
N LEU A 51 -0.55 1.98 -4.02
CA LEU A 51 -0.81 0.82 -4.87
C LEU A 51 0.50 0.28 -5.41
N GLY A 52 0.65 -1.03 -5.40
CA GLY A 52 1.80 -1.72 -5.98
C GLY A 52 1.45 -3.12 -6.43
N SER A 53 2.44 -3.83 -6.95
CA SER A 53 2.32 -5.22 -7.39
C SER A 53 3.27 -6.11 -6.60
N GLY A 54 2.98 -7.41 -6.56
CA GLY A 54 3.88 -8.40 -5.99
C GLY A 54 3.75 -9.74 -6.70
N VAL A 55 4.68 -10.64 -6.41
CA VAL A 55 4.69 -12.01 -6.96
C VAL A 55 4.69 -13.02 -5.82
N ILE A 56 3.78 -13.99 -5.88
CA ILE A 56 3.75 -15.12 -4.96
C ILE A 56 4.90 -16.07 -5.30
N VAL A 57 5.83 -16.23 -4.37
CA VAL A 57 7.07 -17.03 -4.53
C VAL A 57 7.01 -18.37 -3.80
N ARG A 58 6.05 -18.55 -2.88
CA ARG A 58 5.81 -19.84 -2.22
C ARG A 58 4.31 -20.17 -2.12
N PRO A 59 3.91 -21.45 -2.22
CA PRO A 59 2.49 -21.84 -2.23
C PRO A 59 1.76 -21.57 -0.91
N ASP A 60 2.51 -21.33 0.17
CA ASP A 60 2.01 -20.95 1.48
C ASP A 60 1.88 -19.44 1.67
N GLY A 61 2.04 -18.62 0.62
CA GLY A 61 1.64 -17.20 0.62
C GLY A 61 2.72 -16.18 0.90
N TYR A 62 3.99 -16.55 0.73
CA TYR A 62 5.08 -15.58 0.70
C TYR A 62 5.06 -14.83 -0.64
N ILE A 63 5.12 -13.51 -0.55
CA ILE A 63 5.06 -12.59 -1.69
C ILE A 63 6.27 -11.67 -1.63
N VAL A 64 6.93 -11.48 -2.77
CA VAL A 64 7.99 -10.49 -2.95
C VAL A 64 7.42 -9.25 -3.64
N THR A 65 7.81 -8.08 -3.15
CA THR A 65 7.45 -6.76 -3.70
C THR A 65 8.57 -5.76 -3.41
N ASN A 66 8.38 -4.50 -3.80
CA ASN A 66 9.32 -3.43 -3.50
C ASN A 66 9.19 -2.94 -2.05
N ASN A 67 10.30 -2.52 -1.45
CA ASN A 67 10.32 -1.94 -0.10
C ASN A 67 9.48 -0.65 -0.04
N HIS A 68 9.64 0.25 -1.00
CA HIS A 68 8.91 1.53 -1.02
C HIS A 68 7.39 1.36 -1.09
N VAL A 69 6.87 0.20 -1.52
CA VAL A 69 5.43 -0.12 -1.53
C VAL A 69 4.91 -0.35 -0.11
N VAL A 70 5.75 -0.86 0.80
CA VAL A 70 5.34 -1.31 2.14
C VAL A 70 5.87 -0.44 3.28
N GLU A 71 6.87 0.40 3.03
CA GLU A 71 7.65 1.13 4.05
C GLU A 71 6.83 2.01 5.01
N GLN A 72 5.69 2.55 4.56
CA GLN A 72 4.83 3.44 5.35
C GLN A 72 3.40 2.91 5.51
N ALA A 73 3.18 1.65 5.17
CA ALA A 73 1.86 1.03 5.24
C ALA A 73 1.52 0.65 6.68
N GLU A 74 0.41 1.15 7.20
CA GLU A 74 -0.16 0.65 8.47
C GLU A 74 -0.92 -0.66 8.23
N GLU A 75 -1.63 -0.73 7.11
CA GLU A 75 -2.40 -1.90 6.71
C GLU A 75 -1.97 -2.31 5.29
N LEU A 76 -1.63 -3.59 5.13
CA LEU A 76 -1.32 -4.19 3.85
C LEU A 76 -2.45 -5.14 3.46
N THR A 77 -3.05 -4.90 2.30
CA THR A 77 -4.06 -5.79 1.70
C THR A 77 -3.57 -6.30 0.36
N VAL A 78 -3.58 -7.61 0.18
CA VAL A 78 -3.26 -8.27 -1.08
C VAL A 78 -4.55 -8.69 -1.78
N LEU A 79 -4.68 -8.33 -3.05
CA LEU A 79 -5.74 -8.76 -3.94
C LEU A 79 -5.16 -9.72 -4.99
N LEU A 80 -5.60 -10.96 -4.93
CA LEU A 80 -5.23 -11.99 -5.90
C LEU A 80 -5.96 -11.79 -7.23
N GLY A 81 -5.44 -12.40 -8.31
CA GLY A 81 -6.08 -12.36 -9.63
C GLY A 81 -7.47 -13.00 -9.68
N ASP A 82 -7.80 -13.87 -8.73
CA ASP A 82 -9.13 -14.48 -8.56
C ASP A 82 -10.08 -13.61 -7.71
N LYS A 83 -9.69 -12.36 -7.41
CA LYS A 83 -10.42 -11.36 -6.61
C LYS A 83 -10.50 -11.65 -5.11
N ARG A 84 -9.86 -12.70 -4.59
CA ARG A 84 -9.74 -12.89 -3.14
C ARG A 84 -8.85 -11.81 -2.52
N LYS A 85 -9.24 -11.34 -1.34
CA LYS A 85 -8.53 -10.32 -0.56
C LYS A 85 -7.99 -10.91 0.73
N PHE A 86 -6.74 -10.58 1.06
CA PHE A 86 -6.07 -11.04 2.27
C PHE A 86 -5.39 -9.87 2.96
N SER A 87 -5.44 -9.84 4.30
CA SER A 87 -4.50 -9.03 5.07
C SER A 87 -3.12 -9.67 4.97
N ALA A 88 -2.11 -8.85 4.78
CA ALA A 88 -0.73 -9.29 4.71
C ALA A 88 0.07 -8.78 5.91
N ARG A 89 1.03 -9.60 6.35
CA ARG A 89 2.00 -9.26 7.38
C ARG A 89 3.36 -9.04 6.75
N LEU A 90 4.05 -7.98 7.15
CA LEU A 90 5.44 -7.77 6.77
C LEU A 90 6.32 -8.84 7.43
N ILE A 91 7.15 -9.53 6.65
CA ILE A 91 8.11 -10.52 7.14
C ILE A 91 9.50 -9.90 7.26
N GLY A 92 9.89 -9.08 6.29
CA GLY A 92 11.16 -8.38 6.30
C GLY A 92 11.33 -7.45 5.10
N THR A 93 12.29 -6.54 5.23
CA THR A 93 12.64 -5.55 4.20
C THR A 93 14.15 -5.46 4.03
N ASP A 94 14.57 -5.10 2.82
CA ASP A 94 15.92 -4.64 2.50
C ASP A 94 15.81 -3.31 1.73
N PRO A 95 15.95 -2.16 2.43
CA PRO A 95 15.89 -0.85 1.79
C PRO A 95 17.02 -0.60 0.78
N LYS A 96 18.18 -1.29 0.89
CA LYS A 96 19.32 -1.05 -0.02
C LYS A 96 19.04 -1.56 -1.43
N THR A 97 18.30 -2.65 -1.53
CA THR A 97 17.90 -3.26 -2.81
C THR A 97 16.44 -2.96 -3.17
N ASP A 98 15.76 -2.12 -2.37
CA ASP A 98 14.32 -1.84 -2.48
C ASP A 98 13.44 -3.11 -2.53
N LEU A 99 13.74 -4.10 -1.68
CA LEU A 99 12.98 -5.36 -1.62
C LEU A 99 12.22 -5.53 -0.31
N ALA A 100 11.06 -6.18 -0.38
CA ALA A 100 10.29 -6.59 0.78
C ALA A 100 9.65 -7.97 0.58
N VAL A 101 9.50 -8.69 1.69
CA VAL A 101 8.76 -9.95 1.76
C VAL A 101 7.56 -9.76 2.67
N ILE A 102 6.37 -10.04 2.14
CA ILE A 102 5.12 -10.05 2.90
C ILE A 102 4.50 -11.45 2.87
N LYS A 103 3.61 -11.72 3.82
CA LYS A 103 2.95 -13.02 3.98
C LYS A 103 1.45 -12.85 4.12
N ILE A 104 0.71 -13.61 3.31
CA ILE A 104 -0.75 -13.79 3.48
C ILE A 104 -1.05 -15.18 4.02
N ASP A 105 -2.11 -15.31 4.81
CA ASP A 105 -2.53 -16.59 5.37
C ASP A 105 -3.48 -17.32 4.40
N ALA A 106 -2.86 -17.97 3.41
CA ALA A 106 -3.52 -18.82 2.41
C ALA A 106 -2.58 -19.95 1.98
N THR A 107 -3.15 -21.05 1.49
CA THR A 107 -2.41 -22.24 1.04
C THR A 107 -2.80 -22.59 -0.39
N ASN A 108 -1.99 -23.44 -1.03
CA ASN A 108 -2.22 -23.90 -2.40
C ASN A 108 -2.32 -22.74 -3.40
N LEU A 109 -1.46 -21.73 -3.22
CA LEU A 109 -1.40 -20.59 -4.10
C LEU A 109 -0.55 -20.89 -5.35
N PRO A 110 -0.92 -20.35 -6.52
CA PRO A 110 -0.09 -20.42 -7.71
C PRO A 110 1.23 -19.68 -7.48
N THR A 111 2.34 -20.29 -7.84
CA THR A 111 3.68 -19.70 -7.75
C THR A 111 4.34 -19.67 -9.11
N LEU A 112 5.28 -18.74 -9.30
CA LEU A 112 6.21 -18.79 -10.43
C LEU A 112 7.52 -19.45 -9.99
N PRO A 113 8.07 -20.36 -10.80
CA PRO A 113 9.42 -20.83 -10.58
C PRO A 113 10.41 -19.67 -10.78
N TRP A 114 11.49 -19.69 -10.02
CA TRP A 114 12.59 -18.75 -10.21
C TRP A 114 13.33 -19.07 -11.52
N GLY A 115 13.61 -18.04 -12.30
CA GLY A 115 14.54 -18.11 -13.43
C GLY A 115 15.96 -17.73 -12.99
N ASP A 116 16.94 -18.01 -13.86
CA ASP A 116 18.30 -17.52 -13.71
C ASP A 116 18.49 -16.26 -14.57
N SER A 117 18.59 -15.10 -13.92
CA SER A 117 18.80 -13.83 -14.61
C SER A 117 20.21 -13.67 -15.19
N SER A 118 21.18 -14.46 -14.73
CA SER A 118 22.58 -14.39 -15.22
C SER A 118 22.75 -15.08 -16.57
N ALA A 119 21.81 -15.97 -16.93
CA ALA A 119 21.80 -16.69 -18.19
C ALA A 119 21.16 -15.90 -19.34
N LEU A 120 20.50 -14.76 -19.04
CA LEU A 120 19.81 -13.96 -20.04
C LEU A 120 20.78 -13.32 -21.05
N GLN A 121 20.36 -13.26 -22.31
CA GLN A 121 21.14 -12.66 -23.40
C GLN A 121 20.52 -11.35 -23.91
N VAL A 122 21.37 -10.45 -24.39
CA VAL A 122 20.92 -9.21 -25.03
C VAL A 122 20.11 -9.55 -26.28
N GLY A 123 18.86 -9.08 -26.33
CA GLY A 123 17.92 -9.35 -27.42
C GLY A 123 16.94 -10.49 -27.15
N GLU A 124 17.04 -11.18 -26.01
CA GLU A 124 16.01 -12.12 -25.58
C GLU A 124 14.67 -11.41 -25.31
N VAL A 125 13.58 -12.06 -25.74
CA VAL A 125 12.24 -11.54 -25.56
C VAL A 125 11.77 -11.79 -24.13
N VAL A 126 11.34 -10.72 -23.46
CA VAL A 126 10.80 -10.76 -22.11
C VAL A 126 9.41 -10.12 -22.05
N LEU A 127 8.63 -10.51 -21.05
CA LEU A 127 7.35 -9.90 -20.73
C LEU A 127 7.44 -9.26 -19.35
N ALA A 128 7.29 -7.93 -19.30
CA ALA A 128 7.08 -7.20 -18.06
C ALA A 128 5.59 -7.25 -17.69
N VAL A 129 5.32 -7.48 -16.40
CA VAL A 129 3.96 -7.71 -15.87
C VAL A 129 3.62 -6.66 -14.83
#